data_AF-A0A410DC92-F1
#
_entry.id   AF-A0A410DC92-F1
#
_cell.length_a   1.000
_cell.length_b   1.000
_cell.length_c   1.000
_cell.angle_alpha   90.00
_cell.angle_beta   90.00
_cell.angle_gamma   90.00
#
_symmetry.space_group_name_H-M   'P 1'
#
loop_
_entity.id
_entity.type
_entity.pdbx_description
1 polymer ?
#
loop_
_entity_poly.entity_id
_entity_poly.type
_entity_poly.pdbx_seq_one_letter_code
_entity_poly.pdbx_strand_id
1 'polypeptide(L)'
;MDEQIRAVDYAFINALGTISAAIGATPSITLPEEIKNGLDVVGNALQATGNGLDANISEGLDAVGGTMQSFGNGLVIYGDIAAQPQHDNLRTTTIGNMLQALGGSLSLQSDLETEERNRATALSIIGNLLQIAGNSLQAVSTILQINQAADEAKTDQVNATGSWVQATGASLSFLAAYDRATTIPFESRDTGHFIPSSASLMD
;
A
#
# COMPACT_ATOMS: atom_id res chain seq x y z
N MET A 1 19.08 2.40 10.17
CA MET A 1 19.12 0.98 9.75
C MET A 1 17.83 0.26 10.14
N ASP A 2 17.36 0.37 11.39
CA ASP A 2 16.10 -0.26 11.82
C ASP A 2 14.88 0.26 11.03
N GLU A 3 14.76 1.58 10.87
CA GLU A 3 13.62 2.20 10.15
C GLU A 3 13.51 1.82 8.67
N GLN A 4 14.63 1.75 7.95
CA GLN A 4 14.60 1.38 6.53
C GLN A 4 14.24 -0.09 6.32
N ILE A 5 14.71 -0.99 7.20
CA ILE A 5 14.31 -2.40 7.17
C ILE A 5 12.81 -2.52 7.49
N ARG A 6 12.31 -1.78 8.50
CA ARG A 6 10.88 -1.73 8.80
C ARG A 6 10.05 -1.21 7.62
N ALA A 7 10.51 -0.16 6.92
CA ALA A 7 9.83 0.35 5.72
C ALA A 7 9.73 -0.70 4.60
N VAL A 8 10.74 -1.57 4.44
CA VAL A 8 10.67 -2.72 3.52
C VAL A 8 9.56 -3.68 3.92
N ASP A 9 9.49 -4.05 5.21
CA ASP A 9 8.46 -4.97 5.71
C ASP A 9 7.06 -4.39 5.53
N TYR A 10 6.88 -3.09 5.81
CA TYR A 10 5.57 -2.43 5.70
C TYR A 10 5.11 -2.29 4.25
N ALA A 11 6.02 -1.91 3.34
CA ALA A 11 5.74 -1.87 1.91
C ALA A 11 5.46 -3.26 1.34
N PHE A 12 6.14 -4.30 1.85
CA PHE A 12 5.87 -5.69 1.48
C PHE A 12 4.47 -6.14 1.91
N ILE A 13 4.07 -5.85 3.14
CA ILE A 13 2.71 -6.13 3.65
C ILE A 13 1.66 -5.42 2.77
N ASN A 14 1.88 -4.16 2.42
CA ASN A 14 0.98 -3.40 1.55
C ASN A 14 0.89 -4.01 0.13
N ALA A 15 2.03 -4.42 -0.45
CA ALA A 15 2.07 -5.09 -1.74
C ALA A 15 1.33 -6.45 -1.74
N LEU A 16 1.49 -7.26 -0.69
CA LEU A 16 0.73 -8.51 -0.54
C LEU A 16 -0.77 -8.25 -0.41
N GLY A 17 -1.15 -7.20 0.31
CA GLY A 17 -2.54 -6.80 0.48
C GLY A 17 -3.20 -6.41 -0.84
N THR A 18 -2.56 -5.52 -1.60
CA THR A 18 -3.07 -5.08 -2.92
C THR A 18 -3.16 -6.23 -3.93
N ILE A 19 -2.19 -7.15 -3.96
CA ILE A 19 -2.24 -8.33 -4.82
C ILE A 19 -3.40 -9.25 -4.43
N SER A 20 -3.63 -9.46 -3.13
CA SER A 20 -4.73 -10.29 -2.63
C SER A 20 -6.09 -9.71 -3.05
N ALA A 21 -6.31 -8.41 -2.83
CA ALA A 21 -7.51 -7.70 -3.26
C ALA A 21 -7.70 -7.76 -4.79
N ALA A 22 -6.62 -7.58 -5.57
CA ALA A 22 -6.68 -7.65 -7.03
C ALA A 22 -7.08 -9.05 -7.55
N ILE A 23 -6.62 -10.12 -6.90
CA ILE A 23 -7.07 -11.48 -7.22
C ILE A 23 -8.57 -11.63 -6.93
N GLY A 24 -9.04 -11.15 -5.77
CA GLY A 24 -10.47 -11.17 -5.41
C GLY A 24 -11.35 -10.40 -6.39
N ALA A 25 -10.88 -9.24 -6.85
CA ALA A 25 -11.60 -8.38 -7.79
C ALA A 25 -11.63 -8.90 -9.25
N THR A 26 -10.86 -9.94 -9.60
CA THR A 26 -10.70 -10.36 -11.01
C THR A 26 -11.85 -11.28 -11.47
N PRO A 27 -12.68 -10.86 -12.44
CA PRO A 27 -13.87 -11.63 -12.84
C PRO A 27 -13.55 -12.95 -13.55
N SER A 28 -12.45 -12.99 -14.30
CA SER A 28 -12.01 -14.19 -15.04
C SER A 28 -11.46 -15.30 -14.13
N ILE A 29 -11.18 -14.98 -12.86
CA ILE A 29 -10.78 -15.96 -11.87
C ILE A 29 -12.04 -16.59 -11.27
N THR A 30 -12.27 -17.87 -11.57
CA THR A 30 -13.43 -18.62 -11.07
C THR A 30 -13.20 -19.09 -9.63
N LEU A 31 -13.52 -18.22 -8.68
CA LEU A 31 -13.56 -18.52 -7.26
C LEU A 31 -14.98 -18.31 -6.71
N PRO A 32 -15.38 -19.02 -5.63
CA PRO A 32 -16.61 -18.71 -4.91
C PRO A 32 -16.61 -17.26 -4.43
N GLU A 33 -17.79 -16.63 -4.41
CA GLU A 33 -17.93 -15.21 -4.04
C GLU A 33 -17.47 -14.94 -2.60
N GLU A 34 -17.68 -15.89 -1.70
CA GLU A 34 -17.19 -15.82 -0.33
C GLU A 34 -15.66 -15.76 -0.26
N ILE A 35 -14.97 -16.44 -1.18
CA ILE A 35 -13.51 -16.41 -1.26
C ILE A 35 -13.02 -15.10 -1.87
N LYS A 36 -13.72 -14.57 -2.89
CA LYS A 36 -13.38 -13.26 -3.49
C LYS A 36 -13.51 -12.13 -2.47
N ASN A 37 -14.65 -12.07 -1.76
CA ASN A 37 -14.86 -11.11 -0.68
C ASN A 37 -13.85 -11.31 0.45
N GLY A 38 -13.52 -12.56 0.81
CA GLY A 38 -12.49 -12.84 1.80
C GLY A 38 -11.10 -12.33 1.40
N LEU A 39 -10.73 -12.47 0.13
CA LEU A 39 -9.48 -11.95 -0.43
C LEU A 39 -9.44 -10.42 -0.42
N ASP A 40 -10.57 -9.77 -0.72
CA ASP A 40 -10.67 -8.31 -0.68
C ASP A 40 -10.55 -7.78 0.76
N VAL A 41 -11.27 -8.37 1.71
CA VAL A 41 -11.20 -7.99 3.14
C VAL A 41 -9.79 -8.20 3.70
N VAL A 42 -9.18 -9.36 3.46
CA VAL A 42 -7.79 -9.63 3.90
C VAL A 42 -6.81 -8.71 3.21
N GLY A 43 -7.01 -8.45 1.92
CA GLY A 43 -6.18 -7.56 1.12
C GLY A 43 -6.19 -6.13 1.67
N ASN A 44 -7.37 -5.56 1.90
CA ASN A 44 -7.51 -4.22 2.50
C ASN A 44 -7.01 -4.20 3.95
N ALA A 45 -7.14 -5.27 4.73
CA ALA A 45 -6.61 -5.32 6.10
C ALA A 45 -5.07 -5.27 6.13
N LEU A 46 -4.41 -6.00 5.24
CA LEU A 46 -2.96 -5.94 5.07
C LEU A 46 -2.52 -4.54 4.62
N GLN A 47 -3.21 -3.94 3.65
CA GLN A 47 -2.94 -2.56 3.21
C GLN A 47 -3.13 -1.55 4.34
N ALA A 48 -4.21 -1.66 5.11
CA ALA A 48 -4.46 -0.80 6.26
C ALA A 48 -3.32 -0.87 7.28
N THR A 49 -2.83 -2.09 7.53
CA THR A 49 -1.72 -2.36 8.44
C THR A 49 -0.41 -1.80 7.91
N GLY A 50 -0.06 -2.08 6.64
CA GLY A 50 1.17 -1.59 6.02
C GLY A 50 1.24 -0.06 6.01
N ASN A 51 0.17 0.59 5.53
CA ASN A 51 0.08 2.06 5.49
C ASN A 51 0.10 2.69 6.89
N GLY A 52 -0.56 2.06 7.88
CA GLY A 52 -0.58 2.56 9.26
C GLY A 52 0.77 2.43 9.96
N LEU A 53 1.48 1.31 9.74
CA LEU A 53 2.82 1.09 10.27
C LEU A 53 3.84 2.04 9.65
N ASP A 54 3.75 2.26 8.33
CA ASP A 54 4.60 3.21 7.61
C ASP A 54 4.36 4.65 8.05
N ALA A 55 3.09 5.04 8.25
CA ALA A 55 2.74 6.34 8.80
C ALA A 55 3.33 6.59 10.19
N ASN A 56 3.41 5.55 11.03
CA ASN A 56 3.94 5.66 12.39
C ASN A 56 5.46 5.89 12.45
N ILE A 57 6.19 5.61 11.35
CA ILE A 57 7.63 5.86 11.24
C ILE A 57 7.95 7.02 10.29
N SER A 58 6.93 7.64 9.69
CA SER A 58 7.04 8.75 8.76
C SER A 58 6.77 10.08 9.47
N GLU A 59 7.10 11.19 8.80
CA GLU A 59 6.84 12.55 9.29
C GLU A 59 6.03 13.37 8.27
N GLY A 60 5.54 14.54 8.68
CA GLY A 60 4.92 15.50 7.77
C GLY A 60 3.71 14.96 6.99
N LEU A 61 3.65 15.28 5.70
CA LEU A 61 2.55 14.86 4.83
C LEU A 61 2.57 13.35 4.54
N ASP A 62 3.71 12.69 4.66
CA ASP A 62 3.81 11.24 4.45
C ASP A 62 3.06 10.48 5.57
N ALA A 63 3.24 10.90 6.82
CA ALA A 63 2.53 10.34 7.96
C ALA A 63 1.01 10.56 7.85
N VAL A 64 0.59 11.76 7.44
CA VAL A 64 -0.83 12.08 7.21
C VAL A 64 -1.39 11.25 6.07
N GLY A 65 -0.65 11.14 4.98
CA GLY A 65 -1.03 10.39 3.79
C GLY A 65 -1.17 8.89 4.06
N GLY A 66 -0.21 8.28 4.77
CA GLY A 66 -0.30 6.89 5.19
C GLY A 66 -1.45 6.63 6.17
N THR A 67 -1.72 7.56 7.09
CA THR A 67 -2.88 7.46 7.99
C THR A 67 -4.20 7.51 7.22
N MET A 68 -4.33 8.42 6.24
CA MET A 68 -5.52 8.50 5.38
C MET A 68 -5.71 7.23 4.54
N GLN A 69 -4.62 6.66 4.00
CA GLN A 69 -4.66 5.38 3.29
C GLN A 69 -5.07 4.22 4.20
N SER A 70 -4.53 4.17 5.42
CA SER A 70 -4.89 3.16 6.40
C SER A 70 -6.37 3.23 6.78
N PHE A 71 -6.87 4.42 7.08
CA PHE A 71 -8.28 4.64 7.40
C PHE A 71 -9.20 4.36 6.19
N GLY A 72 -8.77 4.77 4.99
CA GLY A 72 -9.50 4.50 3.75
C GLY A 72 -9.69 3.00 3.50
N ASN A 73 -8.65 2.19 3.69
CA ASN A 73 -8.76 0.72 3.65
C ASN A 73 -9.72 0.18 4.72
N GLY A 74 -9.70 0.74 5.93
CA GLY A 74 -10.67 0.40 6.97
C GLY A 74 -12.12 0.66 6.57
N LEU A 75 -12.38 1.74 5.82
CA LEU A 75 -13.71 2.01 5.28
C LEU A 75 -14.10 1.05 4.15
N VAL A 76 -13.16 0.63 3.30
CA VAL A 76 -13.42 -0.42 2.29
C VAL A 76 -13.86 -1.70 2.98
N ILE A 77 -13.07 -2.19 3.95
CA ILE A 77 -13.42 -3.38 4.75
C ILE A 77 -14.81 -3.23 5.39
N TYR A 78 -15.11 -2.06 5.96
CA TYR A 78 -16.42 -1.81 6.54
C TYR A 78 -17.53 -1.89 5.48
N GLY A 79 -17.32 -1.33 4.29
CA GLY A 79 -18.23 -1.45 3.16
C GLY A 79 -18.47 -2.90 2.73
N ASP A 80 -17.45 -3.76 2.83
CA ASP A 80 -17.55 -5.17 2.41
C ASP A 80 -18.31 -6.03 3.42
N ILE A 81 -18.15 -5.78 4.72
CA ILE A 81 -18.67 -6.67 5.78
C ILE A 81 -19.90 -6.13 6.51
N ALA A 82 -20.20 -4.84 6.39
CA ALA A 82 -21.30 -4.25 7.14
C ALA A 82 -22.65 -4.75 6.60
N ALA A 83 -23.52 -5.14 7.53
CA ALA A 83 -24.90 -5.51 7.25
C ALA A 83 -25.77 -4.24 7.02
N GLN A 84 -25.52 -3.54 5.92
CA GLN A 84 -26.22 -2.33 5.50
C GLN A 84 -26.77 -2.48 4.07
N PRO A 85 -27.66 -1.57 3.62
CA PRO A 85 -28.08 -1.56 2.23
C PRO A 85 -26.89 -1.44 1.28
N GLN A 86 -26.90 -2.19 0.17
CA GLN A 86 -25.79 -2.23 -0.80
C GLN A 86 -25.35 -0.84 -1.26
N HIS A 87 -26.30 0.08 -1.43
CA HIS A 87 -26.01 1.46 -1.80
C HIS A 87 -25.10 2.18 -0.78
N ASP A 88 -25.30 1.95 0.52
CA ASP A 88 -24.51 2.57 1.58
C ASP A 88 -23.13 1.90 1.73
N ASN A 89 -23.06 0.58 1.52
CA ASN A 89 -21.80 -0.16 1.42
C ASN A 89 -20.93 0.35 0.26
N LEU A 90 -21.52 0.49 -0.93
CA LEU A 90 -20.81 1.04 -2.10
C LEU A 90 -20.37 2.49 -1.87
N ARG A 91 -21.20 3.32 -1.22
CA ARG A 91 -20.84 4.70 -0.89
C ARG A 91 -19.67 4.76 0.09
N THR A 92 -19.67 3.90 1.10
CA THR A 92 -18.59 3.82 2.09
C THR A 92 -17.28 3.36 1.44
N THR A 93 -17.35 2.34 0.58
CA THR A 93 -16.22 1.86 -0.24
C THR A 93 -15.69 2.96 -1.15
N THR A 94 -16.57 3.74 -1.78
CA THR A 94 -16.19 4.90 -2.60
C THR A 94 -15.38 5.91 -1.79
N ILE A 95 -15.86 6.28 -0.60
CA ILE A 95 -15.16 7.22 0.29
C ILE A 95 -13.81 6.64 0.73
N GLY A 96 -13.77 5.36 1.07
CA GLY A 96 -12.54 4.65 1.41
C GLY A 96 -11.49 4.76 0.31
N ASN A 97 -11.85 4.38 -0.91
CA ASN A 97 -10.97 4.47 -2.08
C ASN A 97 -10.53 5.91 -2.39
N MET A 98 -11.41 6.90 -2.25
CA MET A 98 -11.05 8.31 -2.42
C MET A 98 -10.06 8.80 -1.35
N LEU A 99 -10.25 8.40 -0.09
CA LEU A 99 -9.32 8.74 0.99
C LEU A 99 -7.95 8.08 0.78
N GLN A 100 -7.91 6.86 0.25
CA GLN A 100 -6.65 6.24 -0.13
C GLN A 100 -5.93 7.00 -1.25
N ALA A 101 -6.65 7.39 -2.31
CA ALA A 101 -6.09 8.19 -3.40
C ALA A 101 -5.58 9.55 -2.92
N LEU A 102 -6.32 10.22 -2.03
CA LEU A 102 -5.89 11.49 -1.43
C LEU A 102 -4.66 11.29 -0.53
N GLY A 103 -4.67 10.25 0.31
CA GLY A 103 -3.55 9.94 1.18
C GLY A 103 -2.27 9.63 0.40
N GLY A 104 -2.36 8.80 -0.65
CA GLY A 104 -1.23 8.54 -1.55
C GLY A 104 -0.71 9.80 -2.25
N SER A 105 -1.60 10.75 -2.56
CA SER A 105 -1.21 12.04 -3.16
C SER A 105 -0.42 12.92 -2.16
N LEU A 106 -0.75 12.87 -0.87
CA LEU A 106 0.00 13.59 0.17
C LEU A 106 1.38 12.97 0.39
N SER A 107 1.46 11.63 0.39
CA SER A 107 2.72 10.88 0.53
C SER A 107 3.67 10.99 -0.68
N LEU A 108 3.25 11.65 -1.77
CA LEU A 108 4.14 11.96 -2.90
C LEU A 108 5.01 13.19 -2.65
N GLN A 109 4.66 14.05 -1.70
CA GLN A 109 5.32 15.36 -1.56
C GLN A 109 6.81 15.20 -1.30
N SER A 110 7.19 14.36 -0.34
CA SER A 110 8.60 14.18 0.05
C SER A 110 9.45 13.64 -1.10
N ASP A 111 8.93 12.68 -1.87
CA ASP A 111 9.57 12.10 -3.04
C ASP A 111 9.68 13.09 -4.22
N LEU A 112 8.78 14.08 -4.31
CA LEU A 112 8.83 15.11 -5.35
C LEU A 112 9.74 16.29 -4.97
N GLU A 113 9.82 16.61 -3.69
CA GLU A 113 10.63 17.73 -3.16
C GLU A 113 12.08 17.33 -2.88
N THR A 114 12.38 16.04 -2.75
CA THR A 114 13.78 15.59 -2.59
C THR A 114 14.64 15.94 -3.81
N GLU A 115 15.90 16.30 -3.55
CA GLU A 115 16.91 16.52 -4.60
C GLU A 115 17.52 15.21 -5.09
N GLU A 116 17.20 14.08 -4.46
CA GLU A 116 17.68 12.77 -4.89
C GLU A 116 17.14 12.40 -6.27
N ARG A 117 18.05 12.00 -7.17
CA ARG A 117 17.75 11.54 -8.52
C ARG A 117 18.26 10.12 -8.71
N ASN A 118 17.76 9.21 -7.87
CA ASN A 118 18.11 7.80 -7.90
C ASN A 118 16.93 6.92 -8.31
N ARG A 119 17.22 5.63 -8.53
CA ARG A 119 16.23 4.65 -8.96
C ARG A 119 15.12 4.47 -7.94
N ALA A 120 15.45 4.42 -6.65
CA ALA A 120 14.46 4.26 -5.58
C ALA A 120 13.42 5.38 -5.58
N THR A 121 13.85 6.65 -5.67
CA THR A 121 12.93 7.80 -5.77
C THR A 121 12.01 7.67 -6.99
N ALA A 122 12.56 7.32 -8.16
CA ALA A 122 11.76 7.15 -9.37
C ALA A 122 10.72 6.01 -9.22
N LEU A 123 11.12 4.88 -8.66
CA LEU A 123 10.22 3.74 -8.39
C LEU A 123 9.12 4.12 -7.39
N SER A 124 9.47 4.88 -6.35
CA SER A 124 8.54 5.34 -5.31
C SER A 124 7.49 6.29 -5.88
N ILE A 125 7.90 7.27 -6.67
CA ILE A 125 6.98 8.21 -7.35
C ILE A 125 6.03 7.45 -8.27
N ILE A 126 6.56 6.59 -9.16
CA ILE A 126 5.73 5.82 -10.10
C ILE A 126 4.80 4.88 -9.33
N GLY A 127 5.30 4.22 -8.28
CA GLY A 127 4.53 3.32 -7.44
C GLY A 127 3.35 4.01 -6.77
N ASN A 128 3.58 5.17 -6.15
CA ASN A 128 2.53 5.97 -5.53
C ASN A 128 1.52 6.51 -6.55
N LEU A 129 1.96 7.00 -7.72
CA LEU A 129 1.06 7.45 -8.79
C LEU A 129 0.14 6.32 -9.29
N LEU A 130 0.67 5.11 -9.46
CA LEU A 130 -0.13 3.94 -9.83
C LEU A 130 -1.11 3.55 -8.72
N GLN A 131 -0.71 3.60 -7.45
CA GLN A 131 -1.64 3.36 -6.33
C GLN A 131 -2.80 4.37 -6.29
N ILE A 132 -2.50 5.66 -6.49
CA ILE A 132 -3.50 6.73 -6.58
C ILE A 132 -4.46 6.47 -7.74
N ALA A 133 -3.93 6.14 -8.92
CA ALA A 133 -4.74 5.84 -10.10
C ALA A 133 -5.62 4.60 -9.88
N GLY A 134 -5.08 3.54 -9.29
CA GLY A 134 -5.81 2.32 -8.98
C GLY A 134 -6.96 2.53 -8.00
N ASN A 135 -6.71 3.23 -6.89
CA ASN A 135 -7.75 3.63 -5.92
C ASN A 135 -8.80 4.53 -6.55
N SER A 136 -8.40 5.46 -7.42
CA SER A 136 -9.34 6.32 -8.16
C SER A 136 -10.24 5.51 -9.10
N LEU A 137 -9.70 4.50 -9.79
CA LEU A 137 -10.50 3.61 -10.65
C LEU A 137 -11.48 2.75 -9.86
N GLN A 138 -11.09 2.23 -8.69
CA GLN A 138 -11.98 1.48 -7.80
C GLN A 138 -13.13 2.38 -7.29
N ALA A 139 -12.84 3.64 -6.93
CA ALA A 139 -13.88 4.63 -6.61
C ALA A 139 -14.81 4.95 -7.79
N VAL A 140 -14.27 5.01 -9.02
CA VAL A 140 -15.10 5.19 -10.22
C VAL A 140 -15.99 3.97 -10.45
N SER A 141 -15.49 2.75 -10.24
CA SER A 141 -16.30 1.52 -10.35
C SER A 141 -17.52 1.58 -9.44
N THR A 142 -17.33 1.89 -8.15
CA THR A 142 -18.44 1.97 -7.19
C THR A 142 -19.43 3.10 -7.52
N ILE A 143 -18.94 4.24 -8.03
CA ILE A 143 -19.81 5.34 -8.52
C ILE A 143 -20.67 4.90 -9.71
N LEU A 144 -20.09 4.15 -10.66
CA LEU A 144 -20.83 3.64 -11.81
C LEU A 144 -21.91 2.65 -11.37
N GLN A 145 -21.62 1.79 -10.38
CA GLN A 145 -22.59 0.86 -9.79
C GLN A 145 -23.75 1.61 -9.10
N ILE A 146 -23.44 2.59 -8.25
CA ILE A 146 -24.44 3.41 -7.54
C ILE A 146 -25.39 4.10 -8.52
N ASN A 147 -24.83 4.70 -9.57
CA ASN A 147 -25.60 5.45 -10.55
C ASN A 147 -26.27 4.57 -11.62
N GLN A 148 -26.06 3.24 -11.59
CA GLN A 148 -26.49 2.30 -12.62
C GLN A 148 -26.07 2.75 -14.03
N ALA A 149 -24.88 3.38 -14.12
CA ALA A 149 -24.38 4.02 -15.34
C ALA A 149 -23.57 3.06 -16.22
N ALA A 150 -23.35 1.83 -15.76
CA ALA A 150 -22.72 0.73 -16.46
C ALA A 150 -23.31 -0.60 -15.96
N ASP A 151 -23.22 -1.65 -16.77
CA ASP A 151 -23.53 -3.00 -16.31
C ASP A 151 -22.46 -3.55 -15.34
N GLU A 152 -22.83 -4.60 -14.62
CA GLU A 152 -21.99 -5.27 -13.62
C GLU A 152 -20.66 -5.75 -14.20
N ALA A 153 -20.69 -6.35 -15.39
CA ALA A 153 -19.47 -6.84 -16.06
C ALA A 153 -18.47 -5.71 -16.30
N LYS A 154 -18.94 -4.53 -16.70
CA LYS A 154 -18.08 -3.35 -16.92
C LYS A 154 -17.60 -2.76 -15.60
N THR A 155 -18.45 -2.66 -14.58
CA THR A 155 -18.02 -2.15 -13.27
C THR A 155 -16.98 -3.06 -12.63
N ASP A 156 -17.14 -4.37 -12.74
CA ASP A 156 -16.19 -5.35 -12.22
C ASP A 156 -14.86 -5.27 -12.96
N GLN A 157 -14.87 -5.09 -14.28
CA GLN A 157 -13.66 -4.87 -15.06
C GLN A 157 -12.92 -3.59 -14.66
N VAL A 158 -13.65 -2.50 -14.39
CA VAL A 158 -13.04 -1.24 -13.90
C VAL A 158 -12.45 -1.44 -12.51
N ASN A 159 -13.16 -2.17 -11.62
CA ASN A 159 -12.67 -2.50 -10.28
C ASN A 159 -11.37 -3.30 -10.36
N ALA A 160 -11.39 -4.42 -11.09
CA ALA A 160 -10.26 -5.29 -11.30
C ALA A 160 -9.05 -4.55 -11.90
N THR A 161 -9.29 -3.68 -12.88
CA THR A 161 -8.25 -2.85 -13.48
C THR A 161 -7.64 -1.92 -12.43
N GLY A 162 -8.47 -1.27 -11.63
CA GLY A 162 -8.03 -0.43 -10.52
C GLY A 162 -7.17 -1.18 -9.51
N SER A 163 -7.64 -2.34 -9.05
CA SER A 163 -6.91 -3.18 -8.08
C SER A 163 -5.55 -3.66 -8.62
N TRP A 164 -5.46 -4.08 -9.89
CA TRP A 164 -4.19 -4.50 -10.49
C TRP A 164 -3.22 -3.33 -10.75
N VAL A 165 -3.74 -2.16 -11.13
CA VAL A 165 -2.93 -0.93 -11.25
C VAL A 165 -2.36 -0.55 -9.89
N GLN A 166 -3.17 -0.62 -8.83
CA GLN A 166 -2.72 -0.39 -7.46
C GLN A 166 -1.68 -1.42 -7.01
N ALA A 167 -1.92 -2.71 -7.26
CA ALA A 167 -1.00 -3.78 -6.89
C ALA A 167 0.37 -3.66 -7.58
N THR A 168 0.36 -3.24 -8.84
CA THR A 168 1.59 -2.91 -9.57
C THR A 168 2.30 -1.74 -8.90
N GLY A 169 1.57 -0.68 -8.54
CA GLY A 169 2.12 0.47 -7.83
C GLY A 169 2.75 0.12 -6.49
N ALA A 170 2.03 -0.62 -5.63
CA ALA A 170 2.52 -1.05 -4.32
C ALA A 170 3.75 -1.96 -4.44
N SER A 171 3.82 -2.81 -5.47
CA SER A 171 5.00 -3.63 -5.75
C SER A 171 6.22 -2.79 -6.12
N LEU A 172 6.05 -1.70 -6.88
CA LEU A 172 7.15 -0.76 -7.17
C LEU A 172 7.59 0.02 -5.94
N SER A 173 6.66 0.45 -5.08
CA SER A 173 6.99 1.10 -3.80
C SER A 173 7.76 0.16 -2.86
N PHE A 174 7.41 -1.14 -2.83
CA PHE A 174 8.20 -2.15 -2.14
C PHE A 174 9.63 -2.25 -2.70
N LEU A 175 9.78 -2.33 -4.03
CA LEU A 175 11.12 -2.35 -4.65
C LEU A 175 11.91 -1.07 -4.35
N ALA A 176 11.26 0.08 -4.29
CA ALA A 176 11.89 1.34 -3.89
C ALA A 176 12.42 1.27 -2.45
N ALA A 177 11.60 0.81 -1.49
CA ALA A 177 12.01 0.63 -0.11
C ALA A 177 13.20 -0.34 0.01
N TYR A 178 13.15 -1.45 -0.72
CA TYR A 178 14.23 -2.44 -0.76
C TYR A 178 15.54 -1.87 -1.33
N ASP A 179 15.45 -1.09 -2.41
CA ASP A 179 16.61 -0.40 -3.02
C ASP A 179 17.23 0.60 -2.02
N ARG A 180 16.42 1.42 -1.33
CA ARG A 180 16.91 2.34 -0.28
C ARG A 180 17.65 1.60 0.84
N ALA A 181 17.11 0.47 1.30
CA ALA A 181 17.70 -0.30 2.39
C ALA A 181 19.01 -1.02 2.00
N THR A 182 19.20 -1.35 0.72
CA THR A 182 20.37 -2.12 0.24
C THR A 182 21.48 -1.27 -0.38
N THR A 183 21.23 0.00 -0.65
CA THR A 183 22.20 0.90 -1.30
C THR A 183 23.12 1.66 -0.30
N ILE A 184 23.03 1.40 1.01
CA ILE A 184 23.97 1.96 2.00
C ILE A 184 25.32 1.18 1.95
N PRO A 185 26.49 1.86 1.98
CA PRO A 185 27.78 1.19 2.02
C PRO A 185 27.94 0.29 3.25
N PHE A 186 28.51 -0.90 3.03
CA PHE A 186 28.82 -1.93 4.04
C PHE A 186 29.68 -1.44 5.23
N GLU A 187 30.31 -0.28 5.14
CA GLU A 187 31.32 0.25 6.08
C GLU A 187 30.79 0.75 7.43
N SER A 188 29.48 0.89 7.62
CA SER A 188 28.89 1.20 8.95
C SER A 188 28.40 -0.03 9.70
N ARG A 189 28.69 -1.24 9.18
CA ARG A 189 28.56 -2.46 9.98
C ARG A 189 29.63 -2.41 11.05
N ASP A 190 29.21 -1.96 12.22
CA ASP A 190 29.93 -2.04 13.48
C ASP A 190 30.32 -3.52 13.70
N THR A 191 31.42 -3.92 13.06
CA THR A 191 32.15 -5.12 13.42
C THR A 191 32.81 -4.74 14.71
N GLY A 192 32.02 -4.82 15.79
CA GLY A 192 32.46 -4.62 17.15
C GLY A 192 33.84 -5.24 17.27
N HIS A 193 34.82 -4.35 17.41
CA HIS A 193 36.21 -4.71 17.55
C HIS A 193 36.30 -5.37 18.93
N PHE A 194 35.97 -6.66 18.98
CA PHE A 194 36.26 -7.53 20.09
C PHE A 194 37.78 -7.72 20.05
N ILE A 195 38.51 -6.72 20.54
CA ILE A 195 39.86 -6.93 21.02
C ILE A 195 39.69 -7.76 22.30
N PRO A 196 40.08 -9.04 22.33
CA PRO A 196 40.18 -9.72 23.60
C PRO A 196 41.32 -9.02 24.35
N SER A 197 41.01 -8.45 25.50
CA SER A 197 42.01 -8.06 26.49
C SER A 197 42.83 -9.30 26.85
N SER A 198 43.98 -9.50 26.17
CA SER A 198 44.98 -10.45 26.60
C SER A 198 45.77 -9.83 27.74
N ALA A 199 45.36 -10.21 28.95
CA ALA A 199 46.20 -10.51 30.09
C ALA A 199 47.51 -9.71 30.23
N SER A 200 47.50 -8.80 31.21
CA SER A 200 48.65 -8.56 32.06
C SER A 200 49.04 -9.85 32.79
N LEU A 201 50.11 -10.52 32.38
CA LEU A 201 50.87 -11.45 33.22
C LEU A 201 52.36 -11.36 32.86
N MET A 202 53.12 -10.74 33.77
CA MET A 202 54.44 -11.14 34.29
C MET A 202 55.53 -11.56 33.28
N ASP A 203 56.46 -10.65 32.95
CA ASP A 203 57.81 -10.53 33.55
C ASP A 203 58.65 -9.48 32.77
#